data_AF-A0A916GW17-F1
#
_entry.id   AF-A0A916GW17-F1
#
_cell.length_a   1.000
_cell.length_b   1.000
_cell.length_c   1.000
_cell.angle_alpha   90.00
_cell.angle_beta   90.00
_cell.angle_gamma   90.00
#
_symmetry.space_group_name_H-M   'P 1'
#
loop_
_entity.id
_entity.type
_entity.pdbx_description
1 polymer ?
#
loop_
_entity_poly.entity_id
_entity_poly.type
_entity_poly.pdbx_seq_one_letter_code
_entity_poly.pdbx_strand_id
1 'polypeptide(L)' 'GTGKISDATIAELVKKHFDLRPKGIVQMLDLLRPIYEKTAAYGHFGRDEPEFTWEATDKAAALRADAGL' A
#
# COMPACT_ATOMS: atom_id res chain seq x y z
N GLY A 1 -2.27 16.70 13.72
CA GLY A 1 -0.82 16.63 13.47
C GLY A 1 -0.25 15.45 14.24
N THR A 2 0.23 14.44 13.53
CA THR A 2 0.79 13.20 14.11
C THR A 2 2.02 12.70 13.34
N GLY A 3 2.38 13.34 12.22
CA GLY A 3 3.53 12.97 11.40
C GLY A 3 4.86 13.22 12.11
N LYS A 4 5.83 12.33 11.90
CA LYS A 4 7.20 12.42 12.42
C LYS A 4 8.16 13.16 11.48
N ILE A 5 7.79 13.30 10.22
CA ILE A 5 8.50 13.99 9.15
C ILE A 5 7.49 14.88 8.39
N SER A 6 7.98 15.77 7.52
CA SER A 6 7.11 16.68 6.77
C SER A 6 6.26 15.94 5.72
N ASP A 7 5.07 16.47 5.41
CA ASP A 7 4.20 15.94 4.36
C ASP A 7 4.88 15.93 2.98
N ALA A 8 5.76 16.91 2.72
CA ALA A 8 6.56 16.95 1.50
C ALA A 8 7.53 15.75 1.43
N THR A 9 8.19 15.42 2.53
CA THR A 9 9.05 14.23 2.61
C THR A 9 8.24 12.95 2.44
N ILE A 10 7.05 12.86 3.06
CA ILE A 10 6.14 11.72 2.89
C ILE A 10 5.76 11.55 1.41
N ALA A 11 5.40 12.63 0.72
CA ALA A 11 5.03 12.58 -0.70
C ALA A 11 6.17 12.08 -1.59
N GLU A 12 7.42 12.49 -1.33
CA GLU A 12 8.58 12.00 -2.07
C GLU A 12 8.86 10.51 -1.79
N LEU A 13 8.70 10.05 -0.55
CA LEU A 13 8.79 8.63 -0.22
C LEU A 13 7.69 7.81 -0.91
N VAL A 14 6.47 8.32 -0.99
CA VAL A 14 5.37 7.67 -1.73
C VAL A 14 5.75 7.50 -3.21
N LYS A 15 6.23 8.55 -3.87
CA LYS A 15 6.67 8.47 -5.28
C LYS A 15 7.83 7.49 -5.49
N LYS A 16 8.74 7.39 -4.52
CA LYS A 16 9.91 6.48 -4.58
C LYS A 16 9.51 5.01 -4.44
N HIS A 17 8.55 4.70 -3.56
CA HIS A 17 8.21 3.32 -3.16
C HIS A 17 6.99 2.73 -3.86
N PHE A 18 6.16 3.58 -4.48
CA PHE A 18 4.91 3.18 -5.10
C PHE A 18 4.79 3.72 -6.54
N ASP A 19 4.60 2.81 -7.50
CA ASP A 19 4.23 3.15 -8.86
C ASP A 19 2.71 3.34 -8.96
N LEU A 20 2.27 4.60 -8.91
CA LEU A 20 0.85 4.96 -8.92
C LEU A 20 0.23 5.03 -10.33
N ARG A 21 0.95 4.61 -11.38
CA ARG A 21 0.36 4.46 -12.72
C ARG A 21 -0.59 3.25 -12.72
N PRO A 22 -1.65 3.21 -13.56
CA PRO A 22 -2.63 2.13 -13.55
C PRO A 22 -2.02 0.72 -13.64
N LYS A 23 -1.06 0.53 -14.55
CA LYS A 23 -0.35 -0.75 -14.70
C LYS A 23 0.56 -1.06 -13.49
N GLY A 24 1.19 -0.03 -12.91
CA GLY A 24 2.04 -0.17 -11.73
C GLY A 24 1.27 -0.67 -10.52
N ILE A 25 0.08 -0.10 -10.26
CA ILE A 25 -0.81 -0.54 -9.18
C ILE A 25 -1.21 -2.01 -9.37
N VAL A 26 -1.63 -2.38 -10.58
CA VAL A 26 -2.02 -3.76 -10.91
C VAL A 26 -0.88 -4.74 -10.64
N GLN A 27 0.35 -4.38 -10.99
CA GLN A 27 1.54 -5.21 -10.77
C GLN A 27 1.94 -5.29 -9.30
N MET A 28 1.97 -4.16 -8.60
CA MET A 28 2.37 -4.09 -7.20
C MET A 28 1.42 -4.86 -6.27
N LEU A 29 0.13 -4.83 -6.58
CA LEU A 29 -0.91 -5.47 -5.77
C LEU A 29 -1.36 -6.82 -6.36
N ASP A 30 -0.75 -7.28 -7.45
CA ASP A 30 -1.10 -8.55 -8.11
C ASP A 30 -2.62 -8.69 -8.36
N LEU A 31 -3.22 -7.73 -9.07
CA LEU A 31 -4.68 -7.58 -9.14
C LEU A 31 -5.36 -8.40 -10.25
N LEU A 32 -4.62 -8.99 -11.19
CA LEU A 32 -5.20 -9.76 -12.30
C LEU A 32 -5.51 -11.21 -11.89
N ARG A 33 -6.30 -11.35 -10.82
CA ARG A 33 -6.71 -12.63 -10.22
C ARG A 33 -8.18 -12.58 -9.82
N PRO A 34 -8.87 -13.73 -9.68
CA PRO A 34 -10.25 -13.79 -9.22
C PRO A 34 -10.34 -13.62 -7.68
N ILE A 35 -9.97 -12.44 -7.17
CA ILE A 35 -9.84 -12.17 -5.72
C ILE A 35 -10.97 -11.32 -5.12
N TYR A 36 -11.90 -10.83 -5.95
CA TYR A 36 -12.80 -9.75 -5.57
C TYR A 36 -14.08 -10.19 -4.83
N GLU A 37 -14.51 -11.45 -4.95
CA GLU A 37 -15.79 -11.93 -4.40
C GLU A 37 -15.89 -11.68 -2.88
N LYS A 38 -14.82 -12.00 -2.13
CA LYS A 38 -14.77 -11.81 -0.67
C LYS A 38 -14.88 -10.33 -0.24
N THR A 39 -14.60 -9.38 -1.14
CA THR A 39 -14.69 -7.94 -0.83
C THR A 39 -16.12 -7.41 -0.94
N ALA A 40 -17.03 -8.13 -1.59
CA ALA A 40 -18.40 -7.67 -1.88
C ALA A 40 -19.29 -7.57 -0.63
N ALA A 41 -18.86 -8.12 0.51
CA ALA A 41 -19.51 -8.00 1.79
C ALA A 41 -18.47 -7.78 2.91
N TYR A 42 -18.91 -7.18 4.00
CA TYR A 42 -18.08 -6.93 5.20
C TYR A 42 -16.87 -6.00 4.98
N GLY A 43 -16.88 -5.23 3.89
CA GLY A 43 -15.88 -4.19 3.60
C GLY A 43 -14.63 -4.68 2.87
N HIS A 44 -13.99 -3.76 2.17
CA HIS A 44 -12.77 -3.98 1.38
C HIS A 44 -11.48 -3.85 2.19
N PHE A 45 -11.52 -3.16 3.34
CA PHE A 45 -10.34 -2.78 4.11
C PHE A 45 -10.41 -3.29 5.56
N GLY A 46 -9.24 -3.42 6.21
CA GLY A 46 -9.11 -3.80 7.61
C GLY A 46 -9.30 -5.29 7.88
N ARG A 47 -9.16 -6.12 6.84
CA ARG A 47 -9.33 -7.57 6.89
C ARG A 47 -8.06 -8.24 6.39
N ASP A 48 -7.40 -9.03 7.23
CA ASP A 48 -6.18 -9.74 6.89
C ASP A 48 -6.50 -11.05 6.16
N GLU A 49 -6.84 -10.93 4.87
CA GLU A 49 -7.11 -12.07 3.97
C GLU A 49 -5.95 -12.19 2.97
N PRO A 50 -5.48 -13.40 2.62
CA PRO A 50 -4.38 -13.59 1.67
C PRO A 50 -4.61 -12.95 0.29
N GLU A 51 -5.86 -12.78 -0.11
CA GLU A 51 -6.26 -12.15 -1.36
C GLU A 51 -6.10 -10.63 -1.35
N PHE A 52 -6.13 -9.99 -0.18
CA PHE A 52 -6.17 -8.53 -0.03
C PHE A 52 -4.76 -7.97 0.12
N THR A 53 -4.01 -8.01 -0.97
CA THR A 53 -2.61 -7.54 -1.04
C THR A 53 -2.43 -6.08 -0.63
N TRP A 54 -3.47 -5.25 -0.68
CA TRP A 54 -3.44 -3.86 -0.22
C TRP A 54 -3.43 -3.70 1.30
N GLU A 55 -3.76 -4.74 2.06
CA GLU A 55 -3.66 -4.75 3.52
C GLU A 55 -2.25 -5.11 4.02
N ALA A 56 -1.39 -5.61 3.13
CA ALA A 56 -0.02 -5.95 3.47
C ALA A 56 0.77 -4.69 3.88
N THR A 57 1.57 -4.82 4.94
CA THR A 57 2.45 -3.75 5.45
C THR A 57 3.92 -3.97 5.05
N ASP A 58 4.13 -4.67 3.93
CA ASP A 58 5.43 -5.10 3.40
C ASP A 58 6.43 -3.94 3.14
N LYS A 59 5.92 -2.74 2.84
CA LYS A 59 6.73 -1.53 2.61
C LYS A 59 7.06 -0.74 3.88
N ALA A 60 6.46 -1.06 5.03
CA ALA A 60 6.60 -0.26 6.24
C ALA A 60 8.07 -0.14 6.72
N ALA A 61 8.83 -1.24 6.67
CA ALA A 61 10.24 -1.25 7.06
C ALA A 61 11.10 -0.39 6.11
N ALA A 62 10.88 -0.50 4.80
CA ALA A 62 11.60 0.28 3.80
C ALA A 62 11.32 1.79 3.92
N LEU A 63 10.05 2.16 4.12
CA LEU A 63 9.65 3.55 4.36
C LEU A 63 10.29 4.11 5.64
N ARG A 64 10.34 3.30 6.72
CA ARG A 64 10.97 3.71 7.97
C ARG A 64 12.46 3.98 7.80
N ALA A 65 13.17 3.06 7.15
CA ALA A 65 14.60 3.18 6.89
C ALA A 65 14.92 4.43 6.04
N ASP A 66 14.17 4.65 4.96
CA ASP A 66 14.37 5.81 4.08
C ASP A 66 13.94 7.14 4.72
N ALA A 67 13.06 7.10 5.72
CA ALA A 67 12.72 8.26 6.54
C ALA A 67 13.77 8.56 7.63
N GLY A 68 14.76 7.67 7.83
CA GLY A 68 15.78 7.81 8.88
C GLY A 68 15.24 7.59 10.30
N LEU A 69 14.23 6.73 10.47
CA LEU A 69 13.51 6.52 11.74
C LEU A 69 13.76 5.16 12.39
#